data_AF-A0A7Z9BMH1-F1
#
_entry.id   AF-A0A7Z9BMH1-F1
#
_cell.length_a   1.000
_cell.length_b   1.000
_cell.length_c   1.000
_cell.angle_alpha   90.00
_cell.angle_beta   90.00
_cell.angle_gamma   90.00
#
_symmetry.space_group_name_H-M   'P 1'
#
loop_
_entity.id
_entity.type
_entity.pdbx_description
1 polymer ?
#
loop_
_entity_poly.entity_id
_entity_poly.type
_entity_poly.pdbx_seq_one_letter_code
_entity_poly.pdbx_strand_id
1 'polypeptide(L)'
;MKNLVNFLNIIKPTHPLDWRTFLLISIGIWAISLFVTNDDYNRNNLALLSLLSLTISIGIRTNDPPFVLGRVSLSPWITAALLCLIIHQKTGINRPDFAIKAWPIVAVCLVFIMEFIRDKFKIQSSPPLVRMGFLIVLLIHINFYCWIEFSIRAEKWLQRDPNILPNPETLQPNSVKMNPVFPSYFFL
;
A
#
# COMPACT_ATOMS: atom_id res chain seq x y z
N MET A 1 27.03 27.47 -3.46
CA MET A 1 27.83 26.61 -2.56
C MET A 1 27.29 26.57 -1.12
N LYS A 2 26.95 27.70 -0.47
CA LYS A 2 26.39 27.71 0.92
C LYS A 2 25.16 26.81 1.13
N ASN A 3 24.24 26.76 0.16
CA ASN A 3 23.05 25.90 0.25
C ASN A 3 23.39 24.41 0.23
N LEU A 4 24.42 24.01 -0.52
CA LEU A 4 24.88 22.62 -0.64
C LEU A 4 25.53 22.16 0.66
N VAL A 5 26.34 23.03 1.29
CA VAL A 5 26.97 22.76 2.59
C VAL A 5 25.93 22.71 3.71
N ASN A 6 24.91 23.57 3.69
CA ASN A 6 23.80 23.50 4.64
C ASN A 6 22.98 22.22 4.47
N PHE A 7 22.72 21.79 3.24
CA PHE A 7 22.01 20.53 2.96
C PHE A 7 22.81 19.31 3.44
N LEU A 8 24.13 19.31 3.23
CA LEU A 8 25.03 18.26 3.71
C LEU A 8 25.09 18.20 5.24
N ASN A 9 25.07 19.34 5.93
CA ASN A 9 25.01 19.39 7.39
C ASN A 9 23.67 18.86 7.95
N ILE A 10 22.56 19.05 7.22
CA ILE A 10 21.24 18.49 7.57
C ILE A 10 21.18 16.98 7.36
N ILE A 11 21.91 16.46 6.37
CA ILE A 11 21.91 15.04 6.00
C ILE A 11 22.93 14.22 6.81
N LYS A 12 23.86 14.88 7.52
CA LYS A 12 24.84 14.17 8.36
C LYS A 12 24.13 13.26 9.38
N PRO A 13 24.42 11.94 9.38
CA PRO A 13 23.83 11.03 10.35
C PRO A 13 24.38 11.35 11.74
N THR A 14 23.48 11.38 12.73
CA THR A 14 23.85 11.55 14.15
C THR A 14 24.32 10.23 14.75
N HIS A 15 23.78 9.11 14.26
CA HIS A 15 24.14 7.74 14.62
C HIS A 15 24.23 6.84 13.38
N PRO A 16 25.06 5.77 13.43
CA PRO A 16 25.25 4.85 12.30
C PRO A 16 23.97 4.10 11.91
N LEU A 17 23.00 3.95 12.83
CA LEU A 17 21.70 3.29 12.61
C LEU A 17 20.54 4.27 12.37
N ASP A 18 20.83 5.52 11.99
CA ASP A 18 19.78 6.48 11.62
C ASP A 18 19.23 6.24 10.21
N TRP A 19 17.97 6.64 9.99
CA TRP A 19 17.31 6.61 8.68
C TRP A 19 18.14 7.31 7.58
N ARG A 20 18.90 8.34 7.94
CA ARG A 20 19.77 9.10 7.04
C ARG A 20 20.90 8.26 6.45
N THR A 21 21.45 7.33 7.24
CA THR A 21 22.52 6.43 6.77
C THR A 21 22.00 5.51 5.69
N PHE A 22 20.86 4.87 5.92
CA PHE A 22 20.22 4.01 4.91
C PHE A 22 19.79 4.80 3.67
N LEU A 23 19.36 6.05 3.84
CA LEU A 23 19.04 6.94 2.72
C LEU A 23 20.27 7.21 1.85
N LEU A 24 21.39 7.57 2.48
CA LEU A 24 22.65 7.83 1.77
C LEU A 24 23.19 6.58 1.08
N ILE A 25 23.12 5.42 1.74
CA ILE A 25 23.51 4.14 1.15
C ILE A 25 22.63 3.83 -0.08
N SER A 26 21.32 4.01 0.04
CA SER A 26 20.38 3.83 -1.07
C SER A 26 20.76 4.72 -2.27
N ILE A 27 20.94 6.03 -2.04
CA ILE A 27 21.33 6.96 -3.10
C ILE A 27 22.68 6.59 -3.71
N GLY A 28 23.65 6.18 -2.88
CA GLY A 28 24.98 5.75 -3.34
C GLY A 28 24.91 4.53 -4.24
N ILE A 29 24.18 3.49 -3.82
CA ILE A 29 24.02 2.26 -4.62
C ILE A 29 23.24 2.56 -5.91
N TRP A 30 22.21 3.40 -5.84
CA TRP A 30 21.46 3.82 -7.02
C TRP A 30 22.33 4.59 -8.01
N ALA A 31 23.18 5.50 -7.52
CA ALA A 31 24.13 6.23 -8.37
C ALA A 31 25.13 5.28 -9.04
N ILE A 32 25.68 4.31 -8.30
CA ILE A 32 26.58 3.28 -8.85
C ILE A 32 25.86 2.47 -9.94
N SER A 33 24.58 2.12 -9.75
CA SER A 33 23.78 1.42 -10.75
C SER A 33 23.76 2.16 -12.10
N LEU A 34 23.66 3.49 -12.10
CA LEU A 34 23.67 4.29 -13.33
C LEU A 34 24.99 4.20 -14.13
N PHE A 35 26.11 3.98 -13.44
CA PHE A 35 27.43 3.85 -14.08
C PHE A 35 27.72 2.43 -14.60
N VAL A 36 26.92 1.43 -14.20
CA VAL A 36 27.04 0.06 -14.71
C VAL A 36 26.27 -0.04 -16.03
N THR A 37 26.92 0.32 -17.13
CA THR A 37 26.30 0.34 -18.48
C THR A 37 26.37 -0.99 -19.22
N ASN A 38 27.33 -1.86 -18.87
CA ASN A 38 27.65 -3.05 -19.66
C ASN A 38 26.92 -4.32 -19.22
N ASP A 39 26.23 -4.29 -18.08
CA ASP A 39 25.57 -5.46 -17.50
C ASP A 39 24.21 -5.08 -16.91
N ASP A 40 23.15 -5.33 -17.68
CA ASP A 40 21.76 -5.04 -17.30
C ASP A 40 21.31 -5.84 -16.06
N TYR A 41 21.86 -7.04 -15.86
CA TYR A 41 21.53 -7.89 -14.71
C TYR A 41 22.08 -7.28 -13.42
N ASN A 42 23.37 -6.93 -13.42
CA ASN A 42 24.01 -6.30 -12.27
C ASN A 42 23.43 -4.91 -12.00
N ARG A 43 23.16 -4.12 -13.05
CA ARG A 43 22.49 -2.82 -12.91
C ARG A 43 21.15 -2.94 -12.20
N ASN A 44 20.29 -3.87 -12.64
CA ASN A 44 18.96 -4.06 -12.07
C ASN A 44 19.00 -4.58 -10.62
N ASN A 45 19.94 -5.46 -10.29
CA ASN A 45 20.11 -5.94 -8.92
C ASN A 45 20.59 -4.82 -7.97
N LEU A 46 21.53 -3.98 -8.42
CA LEU A 46 21.96 -2.79 -7.67
C LEU A 46 20.81 -1.81 -7.48
N ALA A 47 20.01 -1.55 -8.52
CA ALA A 47 18.82 -0.70 -8.42
C ALA A 47 17.81 -1.27 -7.42
N LEU A 48 17.56 -2.58 -7.45
CA LEU A 48 16.67 -3.24 -6.50
C LEU A 48 17.19 -3.15 -5.06
N LEU A 49 18.50 -3.38 -4.84
CA LEU A 49 19.13 -3.25 -3.53
C LEU A 49 19.04 -1.81 -3.01
N SER A 50 19.23 -0.82 -3.89
CA SER A 50 19.05 0.59 -3.55
C SER A 50 17.63 0.88 -3.10
N LEU A 51 16.63 0.29 -3.77
CA LEU A 51 15.22 0.50 -3.49
C LEU A 51 14.77 -0.22 -2.19
N LEU A 52 15.33 -1.39 -1.89
CA LEU A 52 15.16 -2.06 -0.60
C LEU A 52 15.75 -1.22 0.55
N SER A 53 16.97 -0.70 0.36
CA SER A 53 17.60 0.18 1.35
C SER A 53 16.79 1.47 1.56
N LEU A 54 16.23 2.03 0.48
CA LEU A 54 15.32 3.17 0.55
C LEU A 54 14.08 2.86 1.38
N THR A 55 13.49 1.69 1.15
CA THR A 55 12.28 1.23 1.87
C THR A 55 12.55 1.12 3.37
N ILE A 56 13.71 0.61 3.76
CA ILE A 56 14.14 0.56 5.17
C ILE A 56 14.31 1.97 5.73
N SER A 57 15.01 2.86 5.00
CA SER A 57 15.20 4.25 5.41
C SER A 57 13.87 4.96 5.67
N ILE A 58 12.93 4.87 4.72
CA ILE A 58 11.59 5.46 4.83
C ILE A 58 10.84 4.83 6.00
N GLY A 59 10.93 3.50 6.18
CA GLY A 59 10.32 2.81 7.30
C GLY A 59 10.79 3.30 8.66
N ILE A 60 12.09 3.52 8.82
CA ILE A 60 12.65 4.10 10.05
C ILE A 60 12.17 5.56 10.20
N ARG A 61 12.27 6.38 9.15
CA ARG A 61 11.87 7.79 9.20
C ARG A 61 10.39 7.99 9.57
N THR A 62 9.52 7.10 9.11
CA THR A 62 8.07 7.17 9.30
C THR A 62 7.61 6.54 10.60
N ASN A 63 8.52 5.93 11.37
CA ASN A 63 8.26 5.52 12.75
C ASN A 63 8.39 6.68 13.75
N ASP A 64 9.00 7.79 13.35
CA ASP A 64 9.14 8.98 14.18
C ASP A 64 8.06 10.04 13.84
N PRO A 65 7.74 10.96 14.77
CA PRO A 65 6.88 12.11 14.49
C PRO A 65 7.37 12.88 13.25
N PRO A 66 6.46 13.50 12.45
CA PRO A 66 5.01 13.63 12.62
C PRO A 66 4.18 12.45 12.06
N PHE A 67 4.82 11.36 11.65
CA PHE A 67 4.16 10.24 10.94
C PHE A 67 3.49 9.20 11.88
N VAL A 68 3.40 9.53 13.16
CA VAL A 68 2.72 8.74 14.18
C VAL A 68 1.43 9.45 14.56
N LEU A 69 0.29 8.88 14.18
CA LEU A 69 -1.03 9.39 14.52
C LEU A 69 -1.50 8.71 15.82
N GLY A 70 -1.34 9.42 16.94
CA GLY A 70 -1.68 8.90 18.27
C GLY A 70 -0.79 7.71 18.67
N ARG A 71 -1.33 6.48 18.60
CA ARG A 71 -0.59 5.24 18.90
C ARG A 71 -0.30 4.38 17.66
N VAL A 72 -0.73 4.83 16.48
CA VAL A 72 -0.57 4.06 15.23
C VAL A 72 0.50 4.74 14.38
N SER A 73 1.56 3.98 14.08
CA SER A 73 2.60 4.40 13.13
C SER A 73 2.10 4.23 11.69
N LEU A 74 2.33 5.22 10.83
CA LEU A 74 2.10 5.11 9.40
C LEU A 74 3.21 4.33 8.68
N SER A 75 4.32 4.03 9.37
CA SER A 75 5.46 3.32 8.77
C SER A 75 5.08 2.00 8.11
N PRO A 76 4.32 1.09 8.76
CA PRO A 76 3.95 -0.19 8.14
C PRO A 76 3.11 -0.02 6.87
N TRP A 77 2.35 1.07 6.76
CA TRP A 77 1.54 1.38 5.58
C TRP A 77 2.42 1.79 4.40
N ILE A 78 3.33 2.75 4.63
CA ILE A 78 4.21 3.29 3.58
C ILE A 78 5.23 2.23 3.15
N THR A 79 5.80 1.49 4.09
CA THR A 79 6.76 0.43 3.80
C THR A 79 6.13 -0.74 3.05
N ALA A 80 4.90 -1.14 3.39
CA ALA A 80 4.18 -2.15 2.62
C ALA A 80 3.89 -1.69 1.20
N ALA A 81 3.52 -0.42 0.99
CA ALA A 81 3.26 0.11 -0.35
C ALA A 81 4.52 0.02 -1.22
N LEU A 82 5.65 0.47 -0.68
CA LEU A 82 6.94 0.38 -1.36
C LEU A 82 7.33 -1.07 -1.64
N LEU A 83 7.14 -1.98 -0.68
CA LEU A 83 7.45 -3.39 -0.85
C LEU A 83 6.59 -4.05 -1.94
N CYS A 84 5.29 -3.72 -1.98
CA CYS A 84 4.39 -4.19 -3.04
C CYS A 84 4.81 -3.69 -4.43
N LEU A 85 5.28 -2.44 -4.53
CA LEU A 85 5.82 -1.90 -5.78
C LEU A 85 7.10 -2.62 -6.22
N ILE A 86 8.01 -2.90 -5.29
CA ILE A 86 9.25 -3.66 -5.56
C ILE A 86 8.91 -5.07 -6.05
N ILE A 87 8.00 -5.76 -5.37
CA ILE A 87 7.57 -7.12 -5.75
C ILE A 87 6.94 -7.10 -7.14
N HIS A 88 6.05 -6.13 -7.41
CA HIS A 88 5.41 -5.98 -8.71
C HIS A 88 6.44 -5.78 -9.83
N GLN A 89 7.39 -4.86 -9.63
CA GLN A 89 8.47 -4.61 -10.60
C GLN A 89 9.33 -5.87 -10.84
N LYS A 90 9.58 -6.67 -9.80
CA LYS A 90 10.42 -7.87 -9.93
C LYS A 90 9.72 -9.07 -10.55
N THR A 91 8.43 -9.24 -10.26
CA THR A 91 7.69 -10.45 -10.68
C THR A 91 7.21 -10.34 -12.13
N GLY A 92 7.32 -9.15 -12.75
CA GLY A 92 6.89 -8.93 -14.15
C GLY A 92 5.41 -9.22 -14.35
N ILE A 93 4.65 -9.26 -13.24
CA ILE A 93 3.22 -9.50 -13.26
C ILE A 93 2.61 -8.26 -13.92
N ASN A 94 2.17 -8.38 -15.18
CA ASN A 94 1.45 -7.34 -15.94
C ASN A 94 0.04 -7.06 -15.38
N ARG A 95 -0.12 -7.17 -14.07
CA ARG A 95 -1.36 -6.96 -13.32
C ARG A 95 -1.08 -5.93 -12.24
N PRO A 96 -1.21 -4.62 -12.53
CA PRO A 96 -1.01 -3.56 -11.55
C PRO A 96 -1.97 -3.69 -10.36
N ASP A 97 -3.10 -4.38 -10.55
CA ASP A 97 -4.05 -4.72 -9.49
C ASP A 97 -3.43 -5.60 -8.40
N PHE A 98 -2.43 -6.44 -8.70
CA PHE A 98 -1.79 -7.28 -7.70
C PHE A 98 -1.12 -6.46 -6.59
N ALA A 99 -0.38 -5.40 -6.95
CA ALA A 99 0.31 -4.55 -5.98
C ALA A 99 -0.67 -3.87 -5.03
N ILE A 100 -1.77 -3.33 -5.59
CA ILE A 100 -2.80 -2.61 -4.85
C ILE A 100 -3.59 -3.57 -3.94
N LYS A 101 -3.90 -4.78 -4.41
CA LYS A 101 -4.58 -5.82 -3.63
C LYS A 101 -3.72 -6.39 -2.50
N ALA A 102 -2.43 -6.59 -2.76
CA ALA A 102 -1.51 -7.16 -1.78
C ALA A 102 -1.13 -6.14 -0.69
N TRP A 103 -1.19 -4.84 -0.99
CA TRP A 103 -0.74 -3.79 -0.08
C TRP A 103 -1.32 -3.87 1.33
N PRO A 104 -2.66 -4.01 1.52
CA PRO A 104 -3.21 -4.09 2.86
C PRO A 104 -2.77 -5.33 3.65
N ILE A 105 -2.59 -6.47 2.96
CA ILE A 105 -2.17 -7.72 3.57
C ILE A 105 -0.72 -7.61 4.04
N VAL A 106 0.16 -7.10 3.17
CA VAL A 106 1.58 -6.90 3.47
C VAL A 106 1.75 -5.92 4.64
N ALA A 107 0.94 -4.86 4.69
CA ALA A 107 0.96 -3.90 5.81
C ALA A 107 0.61 -4.56 7.15
N VAL A 108 -0.45 -5.39 7.19
CA VAL A 108 -0.81 -6.15 8.40
C VAL A 108 0.31 -7.11 8.81
N CYS A 109 0.91 -7.83 7.87
CA CYS A 109 2.04 -8.71 8.16
C CYS A 109 3.23 -7.94 8.75
N LEU A 110 3.56 -6.76 8.20
CA LEU A 110 4.63 -5.91 8.74
C LEU A 110 4.33 -5.42 10.15
N VAL A 111 3.10 -4.98 10.43
CA VAL A 111 2.68 -4.59 11.80
C VAL A 111 2.88 -5.77 12.75
N PHE A 112 2.41 -6.96 12.36
CA PHE A 112 2.53 -8.17 13.17
C PHE A 112 4.01 -8.52 13.47
N ILE A 113 4.88 -8.48 12.45
CA ILE A 113 6.32 -8.73 12.61
C ILE A 113 6.96 -7.70 13.55
N MET A 114 6.63 -6.41 13.39
CA MET A 114 7.18 -5.34 14.23
C MET A 114 6.74 -5.48 15.69
N GLU A 115 5.48 -5.84 15.94
CA GLU A 115 5.01 -6.12 17.31
C GLU A 115 5.71 -7.34 17.92
N PHE A 116 5.93 -8.39 17.11
CA PHE A 116 6.62 -9.60 17.55
C PHE A 116 8.09 -9.33 17.92
N ILE A 117 8.78 -8.50 17.14
CA ILE A 117 10.16 -8.06 17.43
C ILE A 117 10.19 -7.21 18.71
N ARG A 118 9.22 -6.27 18.87
CA ARG A 118 9.13 -5.41 20.06
C ARG A 118 8.95 -6.23 21.34
N ASP A 119 8.19 -7.31 21.26
CA ASP A 119 7.96 -8.23 22.39
C ASP A 119 9.17 -9.19 22.61
N LYS A 120 10.34 -8.91 22.01
CA LYS A 120 11.59 -9.68 22.12
C LYS A 120 11.41 -11.16 21.79
N PHE A 121 10.58 -11.47 20.79
CA PHE A 121 10.26 -12.86 20.40
C PHE A 121 9.62 -13.69 21.52
N LYS A 122 9.15 -13.05 22.60
CA LYS A 122 8.43 -13.75 23.67
C LYS A 122 6.97 -13.85 23.27
N ILE A 123 6.47 -15.07 23.17
CA ILE A 123 5.04 -15.34 23.06
C ILE A 123 4.43 -15.02 24.44
N GLN A 124 4.03 -13.76 24.65
CA GLN A 124 3.34 -13.34 25.86
C GLN A 124 1.93 -13.94 25.93
N SER A 125 1.40 -14.07 27.15
CA SER A 125 0.06 -14.62 27.45
C SER A 125 -1.10 -13.87 26.76
N SER A 126 -0.89 -12.64 26.30
CA SER A 126 -1.82 -11.94 25.43
C SER A 126 -1.19 -11.88 24.04
N PRO A 127 -1.63 -12.72 23.08
CA PRO A 127 -1.13 -12.69 21.72
C PRO A 127 -1.18 -11.28 21.14
N PRO A 128 -0.23 -10.87 20.29
CA PRO A 128 -0.29 -9.59 19.58
C PRO A 128 -1.63 -9.42 18.83
N LEU A 129 -2.25 -10.52 18.39
CA LEU A 129 -3.59 -10.55 17.77
C LEU A 129 -4.71 -9.97 18.66
N VAL A 130 -4.58 -10.00 19.99
CA VAL A 130 -5.65 -9.56 20.91
C VAL A 130 -5.47 -8.11 21.34
N ARG A 131 -4.39 -7.43 20.91
CA ARG A 131 -4.20 -6.01 21.19
C ARG A 131 -5.16 -5.19 20.33
N MET A 132 -5.96 -4.34 20.99
CA MET A 132 -6.97 -3.51 20.33
C MET A 132 -6.41 -2.66 19.18
N GLY A 133 -5.17 -2.17 19.31
CA GLY A 133 -4.49 -1.43 18.24
C GLY A 133 -4.25 -2.25 16.98
N PHE A 134 -3.82 -3.51 17.12
CA PHE A 134 -3.63 -4.42 15.99
C PHE A 134 -4.96 -4.76 15.32
N LEU A 135 -6.00 -5.04 16.12
CA LEU A 135 -7.35 -5.30 15.60
C LEU A 135 -7.90 -4.13 14.79
N ILE A 136 -7.80 -2.89 15.30
CA ILE A 136 -8.24 -1.71 14.56
C ILE A 136 -7.50 -1.60 13.22
N VAL A 137 -6.18 -1.75 13.23
CA VAL A 137 -5.36 -1.70 12.02
C VAL A 137 -5.75 -2.82 11.04
N LEU A 138 -5.96 -4.04 11.52
CA LEU A 138 -6.41 -5.17 10.71
C LEU A 138 -7.77 -4.89 10.07
N LEU A 139 -8.75 -4.40 10.84
CA LEU A 139 -10.09 -4.09 10.33
C LEU A 139 -10.06 -2.98 9.26
N ILE A 140 -9.21 -1.97 9.43
CA ILE A 140 -9.06 -0.91 8.43
C ILE A 140 -8.45 -1.49 7.14
N HIS A 141 -7.43 -2.34 7.23
CA HIS A 141 -6.83 -2.97 6.06
C HIS A 141 -7.78 -3.94 5.33
N ILE A 142 -8.60 -4.69 6.08
CA ILE A 142 -9.66 -5.52 5.49
C ILE A 142 -10.68 -4.65 4.77
N ASN A 143 -11.10 -3.52 5.36
CA ASN A 143 -12.00 -2.58 4.70
C ASN A 143 -11.39 -2.06 3.39
N PHE A 144 -10.13 -1.60 3.41
CA PHE A 144 -9.45 -1.15 2.19
C PHE A 144 -9.37 -2.26 1.15
N TYR A 145 -9.03 -3.49 1.54
CA TYR A 145 -8.99 -4.63 0.64
C TYR A 145 -10.36 -4.89 -0.02
N CYS A 146 -11.44 -4.87 0.78
CA CYS A 146 -12.81 -5.03 0.28
C CYS A 146 -13.19 -3.93 -0.71
N TRP A 147 -12.86 -2.67 -0.41
CA TRP A 147 -13.12 -1.53 -1.31
C TRP A 147 -12.33 -1.62 -2.62
N ILE A 148 -11.06 -2.03 -2.54
CA ILE A 148 -10.21 -2.23 -3.72
C ILE A 148 -10.79 -3.34 -4.61
N GLU A 149 -11.10 -4.51 -4.06
CA GLU A 149 -11.70 -5.62 -4.82
C GLU A 149 -13.06 -5.23 -5.42
N PHE A 150 -13.88 -4.50 -4.66
CA PHE A 150 -15.16 -4.01 -5.14
C PHE A 150 -14.98 -3.05 -6.32
N SER A 151 -14.07 -2.07 -6.23
CA SER A 151 -13.81 -1.09 -7.30
C SER A 151 -13.38 -1.76 -8.61
N ILE A 152 -12.46 -2.73 -8.52
CA ILE A 152 -11.97 -3.49 -9.68
C ILE A 152 -13.09 -4.35 -10.28
N ARG A 153 -13.94 -4.94 -9.44
CA ARG A 153 -15.06 -5.75 -9.90
C ARG A 153 -16.16 -4.88 -10.55
N ALA A 154 -16.43 -3.70 -9.98
CA ALA A 154 -17.39 -2.74 -10.52
C ALA A 154 -16.97 -2.24 -11.91
N GLU A 155 -15.70 -1.91 -12.09
CA GLU A 155 -15.16 -1.53 -13.41
C GLU A 155 -15.33 -2.65 -14.45
N LYS A 156 -15.05 -3.91 -14.05
CA LYS A 156 -15.24 -5.08 -14.92
C LYS A 156 -16.71 -5.34 -15.26
N TRP A 157 -17.63 -5.06 -14.34
CA TRP A 157 -19.07 -5.14 -14.61
C TRP A 157 -19.48 -4.10 -15.64
N LEU A 158 -19.01 -2.86 -15.48
CA LEU A 158 -19.31 -1.79 -16.43
C LEU A 158 -18.78 -2.08 -17.84
N GLN A 159 -17.59 -2.66 -17.95
CA GLN A 159 -17.02 -3.08 -19.24
C GLN A 159 -17.80 -4.23 -19.89
N ARG A 160 -18.39 -5.13 -19.07
CA ARG A 160 -19.10 -6.32 -19.57
C ARG A 160 -20.54 -6.02 -19.98
N ASP A 161 -21.22 -5.17 -19.22
CA ASP A 161 -22.61 -4.80 -19.50
C ASP A 161 -22.80 -3.29 -19.25
N PRO A 162 -22.61 -2.46 -20.29
CA PRO A 162 -22.73 -1.01 -20.17
C PRO A 162 -24.17 -0.56 -19.92
N ASN A 163 -25.18 -1.42 -20.16
CA ASN A 163 -26.59 -1.08 -19.95
C ASN A 163 -27.04 -1.15 -18.48
N ILE A 164 -26.14 -1.55 -17.56
CA ILE A 164 -26.40 -1.50 -16.11
C ILE A 164 -26.46 -0.05 -15.62
N LEU A 165 -25.76 0.88 -16.30
CA LEU A 165 -25.90 2.29 -15.98
C LEU A 165 -27.28 2.78 -16.42
N PRO A 166 -28.01 3.50 -15.55
CA PRO A 166 -29.29 4.05 -15.94
C PRO A 166 -29.06 5.08 -17.05
N ASN A 167 -29.67 4.82 -18.21
CA ASN A 167 -29.69 5.77 -19.31
C ASN A 167 -30.42 7.06 -18.90
N PRO A 168 -30.13 8.20 -19.54
CA PRO A 168 -30.80 9.47 -19.23
C PRO A 168 -32.33 9.37 -19.26
N GLU A 169 -32.86 8.46 -20.08
CA GLU A 169 -34.28 8.16 -20.20
C GLU A 169 -34.86 7.41 -18.98
N THR A 170 -34.07 6.54 -18.31
CA THR A 170 -34.52 5.80 -17.12
C THR A 170 -34.44 6.65 -15.84
N LEU A 171 -33.62 7.70 -15.83
CA LEU A 171 -33.50 8.67 -14.73
C LEU A 171 -34.61 9.73 -14.73
N GLN A 172 -35.48 9.78 -15.75
CA GLN A 172 -36.61 10.69 -15.74
C GLN A 172 -37.64 10.26 -14.68
N PRO A 173 -38.24 11.18 -13.92
CA PRO A 173 -39.23 10.86 -12.89
C PRO A 173 -40.47 10.12 -13.45
N ASN A 174 -40.66 10.12 -14.76
CA ASN A 174 -41.80 9.55 -15.47
C ASN A 174 -41.43 8.28 -16.27
N SER A 175 -40.22 7.75 -16.08
CA SER A 175 -39.67 6.64 -16.88
C SER A 175 -40.28 5.27 -16.56
N VAL A 176 -40.93 5.14 -15.40
CA VAL A 176 -41.63 3.92 -15.01
C VAL A 176 -42.97 3.84 -15.76
N LYS A 177 -42.97 3.18 -16.92
CA LYS A 177 -44.22 2.65 -17.50
C LYS A 177 -44.68 1.49 -16.63
N MET A 178 -45.43 1.80 -15.57
CA MET A 178 -46.26 0.77 -14.93
C MET A 178 -47.21 0.25 -16.01
N ASN A 179 -47.04 -0.99 -16.43
CA ASN A 179 -48.07 -1.68 -17.19
C ASN A 179 -49.05 -2.23 -16.14
N PRO A 180 -50.23 -1.63 -15.94
CA PRO A 180 -51.19 -2.12 -14.96
C PRO A 180 -51.82 -3.40 -15.51
N VAL A 181 -51.11 -4.52 -15.38
CA VAL A 181 -51.73 -5.83 -15.53
C VAL A 181 -52.47 -6.10 -14.22
N PHE A 182 -53.67 -5.53 -14.10
CA PHE A 182 -54.62 -5.95 -13.07
C PHE A 182 -55.25 -7.27 -13.55
N PRO A 183 -54.97 -8.42 -12.92
CA PRO A 183 -55.78 -9.61 -13.17
C PRO A 183 -57.21 -9.32 -12.73
N SER A 184 -58.13 -9.24 -13.68
CA SER A 184 -59.56 -9.17 -13.40
C SER A 184 -60.00 -10.52 -12.85
N TYR A 185 -59.98 -10.68 -11.53
CA TYR A 185 -60.67 -11.79 -10.88
C TYR A 185 -62.17 -11.54 -11.02
N PHE A 186 -62.77 -12.16 -12.04
CA PHE A 186 -64.21 -12.29 -12.18
C PHE A 186 -64.67 -13.25 -11.07
N PHE A 187 -65.25 -12.71 -10.00
CA PHE A 187 -66.03 -13.52 -9.07
C PHE A 187 -67.38 -13.82 -9.73
N LEU A 188 -67.61 -15.10 -10.02
CA LEU A 188 -68.89 -15.64 -10.45
C LEU A 188 -69.24 -16.78 -9.50
#